data_AF-A0A661JMT9-F1
#
_entry.id   AF-A0A661JMT9-F1
#
_cell.length_a   1.000
_cell.length_b   1.000
_cell.length_c   1.000
_cell.angle_alpha   90.00
_cell.angle_beta   90.00
_cell.angle_gamma   90.00
#
_symmetry.space_group_name_H-M   'P 1'
#
loop_
_entity.id
_entity.type
_entity.pdbx_description
1 polymer ?
#
loop_
_entity_poly.entity_id
_entity_poly.type
_entity_poly.pdbx_seq_one_letter_code
_entity_poly.pdbx_strand_id
1 'polypeptide(L)' 'IPYTLLAFHPDFLLSDLPPTPREYAYRCLHEAKRAGLKNVHLGNVHLLW' A
#
# COMPACT_ATOMS: atom_id res chain seq x y z
N ILE A 1 -0.29 3.30 17.81
CA ILE A 1 -1.35 3.61 16.81
C ILE A 1 -1.28 2.53 15.74
N PRO A 2 -2.38 1.82 15.43
CA PRO A 2 -2.42 0.90 14.29
C PRO A 2 -2.40 1.69 12.98
N TYR A 3 -1.58 1.28 12.02
CA TYR A 3 -1.41 1.96 10.73
C TYR A 3 -1.54 0.96 9.58
N THR A 4 -2.51 1.17 8.70
CA THR A 4 -2.79 0.25 7.59
C THR A 4 -2.54 0.96 6.27
N LEU A 5 -1.61 0.42 5.47
CA LEU A 5 -1.33 0.84 4.10
C LEU A 5 -2.26 0.07 3.17
N LEU A 6 -3.04 0.74 2.33
CA LEU A 6 -3.99 0.12 1.41
C LEU A 6 -3.49 0.16 -0.03
N ALA A 7 -3.57 -0.97 -0.71
CA ALA A 7 -3.35 -1.04 -2.16
C ALA A 7 -4.47 -0.32 -2.92
N PHE A 8 -4.09 0.54 -3.86
CA PHE A 8 -5.02 1.20 -4.79
C PHE A 8 -5.32 0.29 -5.98
N HIS A 9 -6.61 0.17 -6.30
CA HIS A 9 -7.12 -0.53 -7.49
C HIS A 9 -7.94 0.47 -8.33
N PRO A 10 -7.58 0.69 -9.61
CA PRO A 10 -8.23 1.66 -10.47
C PRO A 10 -9.55 1.12 -11.02
N ASP A 11 -10.67 1.49 -10.38
CA ASP A 11 -12.01 1.15 -10.84
C ASP A 11 -12.78 2.39 -11.33
N PHE A 12 -13.82 2.14 -12.14
CA PHE A 12 -14.77 3.13 -12.64
C PHE A 12 -14.08 4.29 -13.39
N LEU A 13 -14.14 5.52 -12.86
CA LEU A 13 -13.60 6.72 -13.51
C LEU A 13 -12.08 6.89 -13.35
N LEU A 14 -11.39 5.94 -12.72
CA LEU A 14 -9.94 6.00 -12.48
C LEU A 14 -9.15 5.02 -13.34
N SER A 15 -9.73 4.53 -14.43
CA SER A 15 -9.14 3.52 -15.32
C SER A 15 -7.89 3.99 -16.07
N ASP A 16 -7.59 5.29 -16.04
CA ASP A 16 -6.39 5.92 -16.58
C ASP A 16 -5.20 5.92 -15.59
N LEU A 17 -5.43 5.54 -14.32
CA LEU A 17 -4.39 5.45 -13.29
C LEU A 17 -3.89 4.01 -13.11
N PRO A 18 -2.58 3.81 -12.87
CA PRO A 18 -2.06 2.49 -12.56
C PRO A 18 -2.46 2.05 -11.13
N PRO A 19 -2.61 0.74 -10.87
CA PRO A 19 -2.74 0.22 -9.51
C PRO A 19 -1.45 0.48 -8.72
N THR A 20 -1.50 0.32 -7.39
CA THR A 20 -0.28 0.41 -6.57
C THR A 20 0.70 -0.70 -6.94
N PRO A 21 1.93 -0.38 -7.39
CA PRO A 21 2.96 -1.39 -7.65
C PRO A 21 3.42 -2.05 -6.36
N ARG A 22 3.75 -3.35 -6.42
CA ARG A 22 4.29 -4.08 -5.26
C ARG A 22 5.50 -3.40 -4.64
N GLU A 23 6.43 -2.93 -5.47
CA GLU A 23 7.67 -2.30 -4.99
C GLU A 23 7.38 -1.12 -4.05
N TYR A 24 6.50 -0.20 -4.45
CA TYR A 24 6.15 0.96 -3.65
C TYR A 24 5.43 0.59 -2.36
N ALA A 25 4.49 -0.37 -2.44
CA ALA A 25 3.77 -0.86 -1.27
C ALA A 25 4.72 -1.43 -0.20
N TYR A 26 5.69 -2.25 -0.59
CA TYR A 26 6.68 -2.82 0.34
C TYR A 26 7.70 -1.79 0.82
N ARG A 27 8.13 -0.85 -0.03
CA ARG A 27 9.00 0.25 0.39
C ARG A 27 8.34 1.15 1.43
N CYS A 28 7.08 1.53 1.22
CA CYS A 28 6.30 2.27 2.22
C CYS A 28 6.16 1.50 3.54
N LEU A 29 5.88 0.20 3.47
CA LEU A 29 5.82 -0.65 4.68
C LEU A 29 7.16 -0.67 5.42
N HIS A 30 8.27 -0.75 4.69
CA HIS A 30 9.61 -0.73 5.27
C HIS A 30 9.92 0.60 5.96
N GLU A 31 9.68 1.72 5.28
CA GLU A 31 9.93 3.05 5.83
C GLU A 31 9.01 3.37 7.01
N ALA A 32 7.74 2.94 6.98
CA ALA A 32 6.82 3.08 8.10
C ALA A 32 7.34 2.36 9.35
N LYS A 33 7.88 1.14 9.19
CA LYS A 33 8.52 0.41 10.29
C LYS A 33 9.79 1.10 10.79
N ARG A 34 10.63 1.62 9.88
CA ARG A 34 11.85 2.37 10.23
C ARG A 34 11.56 3.67 10.99
N ALA A 35 10.43 4.31 10.70
CA ALA A 35 9.95 5.50 11.42
C ALA A 35 9.45 5.18 12.85
N GLY A 36 9.50 3.92 13.29
CA GLY A 36 9.13 3.51 14.65
C GLY A 36 7.68 3.07 14.80
N LEU A 37 6.92 2.96 13.71
CA LEU A 37 5.57 2.39 13.76
C LEU A 37 5.65 0.88 13.97
N LYS A 38 5.15 0.42 15.12
CA LYS A 38 5.21 -0.99 15.53
C LYS A 38 4.11 -1.87 14.92
N ASN A 39 2.93 -1.28 14.69
CA ASN A 39 1.74 -1.99 14.22
C ASN A 39 1.37 -1.50 12.81
N VAL A 40 2.20 -1.83 11.82
CA VAL A 40 1.96 -1.48 10.41
C VAL A 40 1.64 -2.71 9.58
N HIS A 41 0.53 -2.65 8.85
CA HIS A 41 0.11 -3.72 7.94
C HIS A 41 -0.16 -3.20 6.54
N LEU A 42 0.06 -4.07 5.55
CA LEU A 42 -0.30 -3.83 4.16
C LEU A 42 -1.59 -4.60 3.86
N GLY A 43 -2.67 -3.89 3.59
CA GLY A 43 -3.99 -4.44 3.24
C GLY A 43 -4.17 -4.57 1.72
N ASN A 44 -5.14 -5.39 1.32
CA ASN A 44 -5.51 -5.60 -0.09
C ASN A 44 -4.33 -5.98 -1.00
N VAL A 45 -3.39 -6.76 -0.47
CA VAL A 45 -2.15 -7.15 -1.17
C VAL A 45 -2.41 -7.85 -2.51
N HIS A 46 -3.56 -8.51 -2.65
CA HIS A 46 -4.00 -9.16 -3.90
C HIS A 46 -4.27 -8.17 -5.06
N LEU A 47 -4.44 -6.88 -4.76
CA LEU A 47 -4.62 -5.82 -5.76
C LEU A 47 -3.29 -5.25 -6.26
N LEU A 48 -2.15 -5.66 -5.67
CA LEU A 48 -0.84 -5.18 -6.08
C LEU A 48 -0.36 -5.92 -7.35
N TRP A 49 0.07 -5.13 -8.33
CA TRP A 49 0.67 -5.59 -9.59
C TRP A 49 2.19 -5.76 -9.44
#